data_AF-J3LWD2-F1
#
_entry.id   AF-J3LWD2-F1
#
_cell.length_a   1.000
_cell.length_b   1.000
_cell.length_c   1.000
_cell.angle_alpha   90.00
_cell.angle_beta   90.00
_cell.angle_gamma   90.00
#
_symmetry.space_group_name_H-M   'P 1'
#
loop_
_entity.id
_entity.type
_entity.pdbx_description
1 polymer ?
#
loop_
_entity_poly.entity_id
_entity_poly.type
_entity_poly.pdbx_seq_one_letter_code
_entity_poly.pdbx_strand_id
1 'polypeptide(L)'
;MSLGYAEKLSYREDVGNVGMPEIFDSPELLHKKIEELAIMVRQSKHLVVFTGAGISTSSGIPDFRGPKGIWTLQRAGKGVPGVSLPFHRAVPSLTHMALVELEKIGLLKFVISQNVDSLHLRSGLPREKLAELHGNSFKEICPNCKKEYLRDFEIETIGLKDTPRRCSDKSCGARLKDTVLDWEDALPPEEMDAAKEQCRTADLVLCLGTSLQITPACNMPLLSLKNGGRVAIVNLQATPKDKRASLVIHGLVDKVIAGVIYMMNLRIPPYIRTDFVQLSLRHSVKKKCVRWTLRVTSIHGLRAPLPFLRSVEVSFPERPDMKPVVLKEQPFSLQRETSMNRSFVMLLTFNFSDGCSCLSSCIEWPVDFLKRKETFVRNRSIVLQELQYAAERQSRAGQQAILEREGLPRAETSIHALVTSIVRYDTEDVKAAVPVVTLMNSSGGSLSKRHMDAIGCNPAASSKKQKLVASGDRRKGLNPKTQGA
;
A
#
# COMPACT_ATOMS: atom_id res chain seq x y z
N MET A 1 3.52 13.17 -14.44
CA MET A 1 3.95 13.71 -13.12
C MET A 1 2.73 13.74 -12.21
N SER A 2 2.85 13.66 -10.88
CA SER A 2 1.68 13.71 -9.95
C SER A 2 0.97 15.07 -9.92
N LEU A 3 1.56 16.06 -10.58
CA LEU A 3 1.07 17.42 -10.68
C LEU A 3 -0.16 17.57 -11.56
N GLY A 4 -0.52 16.51 -12.30
CA GLY A 4 -1.71 16.49 -13.13
C GLY A 4 -2.99 16.76 -12.34
N TYR A 5 -3.04 16.51 -11.02
CA TYR A 5 -4.19 16.93 -10.22
C TYR A 5 -4.23 18.45 -10.01
N ALA A 6 -3.15 19.04 -9.48
CA ALA A 6 -3.15 20.46 -9.12
C ALA A 6 -3.29 21.39 -10.34
N GLU A 7 -2.78 20.97 -11.51
CA GLU A 7 -2.94 21.68 -12.77
C GLU A 7 -4.38 21.67 -13.31
N LYS A 8 -5.21 20.71 -12.87
CA LYS A 8 -6.61 20.61 -13.31
C LYS A 8 -7.59 21.40 -12.43
N LEU A 9 -7.14 21.86 -11.25
CA LEU A 9 -7.97 22.65 -10.32
C LEU A 9 -8.29 24.01 -10.90
N SER A 10 -9.46 24.55 -10.54
CA SER A 10 -9.78 25.93 -10.85
C SER A 10 -8.76 26.87 -10.20
N TYR A 11 -8.46 28.00 -10.85
CA TYR A 11 -7.57 28.99 -10.27
C TYR A 11 -8.17 29.57 -9.00
N ARG A 12 -7.35 29.72 -7.95
CA ARG A 12 -7.72 30.33 -6.69
C ARG A 12 -6.58 31.19 -6.18
N GLU A 13 -6.90 32.43 -5.83
CA GLU A 13 -5.91 33.38 -5.29
C GLU A 13 -5.58 33.06 -3.83
N ASP A 14 -6.60 32.88 -2.99
CA ASP A 14 -6.42 32.51 -1.59
C ASP A 14 -6.30 30.99 -1.40
N VAL A 15 -5.06 30.53 -1.35
CA VAL A 15 -4.66 29.15 -1.04
C VAL A 15 -4.15 29.00 0.40
N GLY A 16 -4.32 30.03 1.25
CA GLY A 16 -3.80 30.13 2.60
C GLY A 16 -2.33 30.57 2.68
N ASN A 17 -1.74 30.39 3.87
CA ASN A 17 -0.33 30.70 4.13
C ASN A 17 0.58 29.63 3.51
N VAL A 18 1.49 30.05 2.65
CA VAL A 18 2.40 29.18 1.89
C VAL A 18 3.86 29.51 2.23
N GLY A 19 4.74 28.52 2.10
CA GLY A 19 6.18 28.72 2.27
C GLY A 19 6.60 29.11 3.69
N MET A 20 5.79 28.79 4.71
CA MET A 20 6.13 29.05 6.10
C MET A 20 7.45 28.34 6.47
N PRO A 21 8.29 28.95 7.33
CA PRO A 21 9.53 28.33 7.79
C PRO A 21 9.28 26.96 8.43
N GLU A 22 10.17 26.02 8.17
CA GLU A 22 10.20 24.74 8.86
C GLU A 22 10.89 24.89 10.22
N ILE A 23 10.34 24.22 11.22
CA ILE A 23 10.85 24.16 12.58
C ILE A 23 11.34 22.72 12.79
N PHE A 24 12.46 22.58 13.50
CA PHE A 24 13.02 21.29 13.88
C PHE A 24 13.29 21.30 15.38
N ASP A 25 12.62 20.42 16.13
CA ASP A 25 12.94 20.18 17.53
C ASP A 25 14.39 19.65 17.63
N SER A 26 15.12 20.03 18.68
CA SER A 26 16.47 19.48 18.93
C SER A 26 16.39 17.95 19.08
N PRO A 27 17.47 17.19 18.81
CA PRO A 27 17.44 15.73 18.93
C PRO A 27 16.92 15.22 20.28
N GLU A 28 17.31 15.88 21.38
CA GLU A 28 16.90 15.53 22.75
C GLU A 28 15.42 15.83 22.99
N LEU A 29 14.95 17.00 22.56
CA LEU A 29 13.55 17.38 22.68
C LEU A 29 12.65 16.50 21.81
N LEU A 30 13.08 16.22 20.58
CA LEU A 30 12.39 15.35 19.65
C LEU A 30 12.25 13.94 20.24
N HIS A 31 13.32 13.39 20.81
CA HIS A 31 13.28 12.09 21.46
C HIS A 31 12.25 12.04 22.60
N LYS A 32 12.30 13.01 23.53
CA LYS A 32 11.34 13.11 24.64
C LYS A 32 9.89 13.21 24.16
N LYS A 33 9.63 14.00 23.11
CA LYS A 33 8.29 14.14 22.53
C LYS A 33 7.82 12.86 21.82
N ILE A 34 8.74 12.09 21.21
CA ILE A 34 8.42 10.77 20.64
C ILE A 34 8.05 9.78 21.75
N GLU A 35 8.76 9.79 22.88
CA GLU A 35 8.41 8.96 24.05
C GLU A 35 7.02 9.30 24.57
N GLU A 36 6.73 10.60 24.74
CA GLU A 36 5.41 11.07 25.16
C GLU A 36 4.32 10.64 24.18
N LEU A 37 4.55 10.81 22.88
CA LEU A 37 3.62 10.37 21.84
C LEU A 37 3.39 8.85 21.87
N ALA A 38 4.45 8.05 22.05
CA ALA A 38 4.33 6.59 22.16
C ALA A 38 3.48 6.19 23.37
N ILE A 39 3.61 6.88 24.50
CA ILE A 39 2.76 6.68 25.68
C ILE A 39 1.30 7.05 25.36
N MET A 40 1.06 8.21 24.74
CA MET A 40 -0.28 8.66 24.35
C MET A 40 -0.96 7.66 23.40
N VAL A 41 -0.25 7.19 22.37
CA VAL A 41 -0.74 6.20 21.40
C VAL A 41 -1.04 4.87 22.08
N ARG A 42 -0.14 4.36 22.92
CA ARG A 42 -0.33 3.08 23.65
C ARG A 42 -1.50 3.11 24.63
N GLN A 43 -1.77 4.26 25.26
CA GLN A 43 -2.84 4.42 26.24
C GLN A 43 -4.21 4.73 25.62
N SER A 44 -4.22 5.20 24.36
CA SER A 44 -5.46 5.54 23.65
C SER A 44 -6.29 4.28 23.39
N LYS A 45 -7.58 4.36 23.76
CA LYS A 45 -8.58 3.33 23.44
C LYS A 45 -9.24 3.60 22.10
N HIS A 46 -9.27 4.86 21.67
CA HIS A 46 -9.89 5.30 20.42
C HIS A 46 -8.99 6.29 19.68
N LEU A 47 -7.90 5.77 19.11
CA LEU A 47 -6.97 6.55 18.31
C LEU A 47 -7.58 6.85 16.94
N VAL A 48 -7.63 8.14 16.59
CA VAL A 48 -7.93 8.62 15.24
C VAL A 48 -6.72 9.37 14.70
N VAL A 49 -6.38 9.10 13.44
CA VAL A 49 -5.26 9.79 12.77
C VAL A 49 -5.82 10.70 11.68
N PHE A 50 -5.33 11.95 11.63
CA PHE A 50 -5.71 12.94 10.65
C PHE A 50 -4.50 13.30 9.77
N THR A 51 -4.53 13.00 8.48
CA THR A 51 -3.35 13.10 7.60
C THR A 51 -3.49 14.16 6.51
N GLY A 52 -2.38 14.85 6.22
CA GLY A 52 -2.23 15.72 5.05
C GLY A 52 -1.03 15.34 4.18
N ALA A 53 -0.74 16.20 3.19
CA ALA A 53 0.22 15.88 2.12
C ALA A 53 1.64 15.62 2.62
N GLY A 54 2.00 16.12 3.81
CA GLY A 54 3.31 15.94 4.42
C GLY A 54 3.71 14.48 4.61
N ILE A 55 2.75 13.56 4.81
CA ILE A 55 3.05 12.12 4.97
C ILE A 55 3.46 11.43 3.65
N SER A 56 3.20 12.07 2.51
CA SER A 56 3.48 11.55 1.17
C SER A 56 4.73 12.18 0.53
N THR A 57 5.37 13.13 1.22
CA THR A 57 6.59 13.81 0.71
C THR A 57 7.76 12.87 0.52
N SER A 58 7.99 11.93 1.44
CA SER A 58 9.01 10.87 1.31
C SER A 58 8.69 9.83 0.24
N SER A 59 7.43 9.76 -0.21
CA SER A 59 7.00 8.96 -1.37
C SER A 59 7.21 9.67 -2.71
N GLY A 60 7.87 10.83 -2.73
CA GLY A 60 8.15 11.61 -3.93
C GLY A 60 6.93 12.39 -4.47
N ILE A 61 5.90 12.58 -3.64
CA ILE A 61 4.74 13.42 -3.93
C ILE A 61 4.93 14.76 -3.20
N PRO A 62 5.00 15.90 -3.90
CA PRO A 62 5.17 17.19 -3.24
C PRO A 62 3.95 17.54 -2.36
N ASP A 63 4.20 18.29 -1.29
CA ASP A 63 3.11 18.90 -0.54
C ASP A 63 2.54 20.14 -1.25
N PHE A 64 1.58 20.79 -0.60
CA PHE A 64 0.93 21.98 -1.14
C PHE A 64 1.55 23.30 -0.67
N ARG A 65 1.97 23.39 0.61
CA ARG A 65 2.28 24.67 1.29
C ARG A 65 3.67 24.72 1.94
N GLY A 66 4.44 23.64 1.85
CA GLY A 66 5.82 23.59 2.30
C GLY A 66 6.71 24.59 1.55
N PRO A 67 7.98 24.74 1.91
CA PRO A 67 8.92 25.63 1.22
C PRO A 67 9.03 25.37 -0.30
N LYS A 68 8.80 24.12 -0.71
CA LYS A 68 8.77 23.68 -2.12
C LYS A 68 7.39 23.13 -2.54
N GLY A 69 6.34 23.47 -1.80
CA GLY A 69 4.98 23.02 -2.08
C GLY A 69 4.42 23.62 -3.36
N ILE A 70 3.42 22.96 -3.94
CA ILE A 70 2.81 23.35 -5.22
C ILE A 70 2.34 24.82 -5.20
N TRP A 71 1.58 25.22 -4.17
CA TRP A 71 1.05 26.57 -4.05
C TRP A 71 2.13 27.59 -3.72
N THR A 72 3.16 27.20 -2.97
CA THR A 72 4.32 28.06 -2.68
C THR A 72 5.07 28.42 -3.96
N LEU A 73 5.33 27.43 -4.82
CA LEU A 73 6.03 27.66 -6.08
C LEU A 73 5.18 28.45 -7.06
N GLN A 74 3.90 28.12 -7.21
CA GLN A 74 2.97 28.86 -8.07
C GLN A 74 2.86 30.33 -7.67
N ARG A 75 2.74 30.62 -6.36
CA ARG A 75 2.70 32.01 -5.85
C ARG A 75 4.00 32.77 -6.10
N ALA A 76 5.14 32.06 -6.13
CA ALA A 76 6.44 32.63 -6.48
C ALA A 76 6.67 32.76 -8.00
N GLY A 77 5.66 32.51 -8.84
CA GLY A 77 5.78 32.51 -10.30
C GLY A 77 6.67 31.38 -10.84
N LYS A 78 6.97 30.37 -10.01
CA LYS A 78 7.74 29.20 -10.41
C LYS A 78 6.80 28.12 -10.92
N GLY A 79 7.29 27.33 -11.86
CA GLY A 79 6.61 26.12 -12.28
C GLY A 79 6.47 25.12 -11.13
N VAL A 80 5.81 24.02 -11.45
CA VAL A 80 5.63 22.89 -10.55
C VAL A 80 6.95 22.33 -9.99
N PRO A 81 6.95 21.71 -8.79
CA PRO A 81 8.14 21.08 -8.20
C PRO A 81 8.88 20.17 -9.19
N GLY A 82 10.19 20.38 -9.36
CA GLY A 82 11.01 19.66 -10.35
C GLY A 82 11.17 18.15 -10.12
N VAL A 83 10.79 17.64 -8.95
CA VAL A 83 10.76 16.20 -8.63
C VAL A 83 9.36 15.84 -8.16
N SER A 84 8.58 15.20 -9.03
CA SER A 84 7.21 14.76 -8.74
C SER A 84 6.97 13.40 -9.41
N LEU A 85 6.88 12.35 -8.59
CA LEU A 85 6.53 11.02 -9.07
C LEU A 85 5.03 10.98 -9.41
N PRO A 86 4.60 10.47 -10.58
CA PRO A 86 3.20 10.18 -10.86
C PRO A 86 2.57 9.34 -9.74
N PHE A 87 1.30 9.59 -9.39
CA PHE A 87 0.69 8.90 -8.25
C PHE A 87 0.71 7.38 -8.44
N HIS A 88 0.49 6.89 -9.66
CA HIS A 88 0.48 5.46 -9.95
C HIS A 88 1.85 4.78 -9.75
N ARG A 89 2.94 5.55 -9.66
CA ARG A 89 4.30 5.06 -9.36
C ARG A 89 4.66 5.19 -7.89
N ALA A 90 4.06 6.15 -7.18
CA ALA A 90 4.31 6.35 -5.76
C ALA A 90 3.96 5.09 -4.95
N VAL A 91 4.75 4.83 -3.92
CA VAL A 91 4.53 3.75 -2.95
C VAL A 91 4.21 4.37 -1.59
N PRO A 92 3.44 3.70 -0.72
CA PRO A 92 3.18 4.18 0.63
C PRO A 92 4.48 4.53 1.36
N SER A 93 4.48 5.61 2.14
CA SER A 93 5.63 5.95 3.00
C SER A 93 5.71 5.04 4.22
N LEU A 94 6.79 5.18 5.01
CA LEU A 94 6.92 4.49 6.29
C LEU A 94 5.71 4.77 7.18
N THR A 95 5.31 6.04 7.26
CA THR A 95 4.13 6.46 8.03
C THR A 95 2.86 5.72 7.59
N HIS A 96 2.60 5.60 6.29
CA HIS A 96 1.41 4.87 5.81
C HIS A 96 1.41 3.40 6.27
N MET A 97 2.56 2.74 6.18
CA MET A 97 2.65 1.32 6.57
C MET A 97 2.66 1.12 8.08
N ALA A 98 3.18 2.08 8.84
CA ALA A 98 3.05 2.10 10.29
C ALA A 98 1.59 2.23 10.73
N LEU A 99 0.78 3.04 10.04
CA LEU A 99 -0.66 3.14 10.30
C LEU A 99 -1.39 1.83 10.00
N VAL A 100 -0.99 1.12 8.94
CA VAL A 100 -1.51 -0.24 8.66
C VAL A 100 -1.19 -1.20 9.81
N GLU A 101 0.01 -1.14 10.38
CA GLU A 101 0.34 -1.98 11.55
C GLU A 101 -0.51 -1.63 12.77
N LEU A 102 -0.63 -0.34 13.10
CA LEU A 102 -1.45 0.12 14.23
C LEU A 102 -2.93 -0.26 14.07
N GLU A 103 -3.43 -0.29 12.84
CA GLU A 103 -4.79 -0.75 12.52
C GLU A 103 -4.92 -2.26 12.73
N LYS A 104 -3.97 -3.05 12.21
CA LYS A 104 -3.97 -4.52 12.33
C LYS A 104 -3.97 -5.00 13.78
N ILE A 105 -3.20 -4.35 14.65
CA ILE A 105 -3.17 -4.68 16.08
C ILE A 105 -4.35 -4.06 16.87
N GLY A 106 -5.22 -3.31 16.19
CA GLY A 106 -6.45 -2.77 16.75
C GLY A 106 -6.30 -1.47 17.55
N LEU A 107 -5.13 -0.81 17.55
CA LEU A 107 -4.94 0.48 18.21
C LEU A 107 -5.56 1.62 17.41
N LEU A 108 -5.28 1.70 16.10
CA LEU A 108 -5.83 2.71 15.21
C LEU A 108 -7.28 2.36 14.83
N LYS A 109 -8.22 3.23 15.19
CA LYS A 109 -9.65 3.02 14.92
C LYS A 109 -10.09 3.60 13.59
N PHE A 110 -9.53 4.74 13.22
CA PHE A 110 -9.95 5.44 12.03
C PHE A 110 -8.87 6.40 11.49
N VAL A 111 -8.81 6.55 10.18
CA VAL A 111 -7.97 7.53 9.49
C VAL A 111 -8.85 8.52 8.75
N ILE A 112 -8.54 9.81 8.90
CA ILE A 112 -9.18 10.90 8.18
C ILE A 112 -8.11 11.54 7.32
N SER A 113 -8.26 11.50 6.00
CA SER A 113 -7.25 11.97 5.07
C SER A 113 -7.75 13.16 4.25
N GLN A 114 -6.87 14.16 4.11
CA GLN A 114 -7.00 15.25 3.15
C GLN A 114 -6.32 14.95 1.81
N ASN A 115 -5.63 13.81 1.70
CA ASN A 115 -4.83 13.45 0.54
C ASN A 115 -5.69 12.78 -0.52
N VAL A 116 -5.38 13.06 -1.78
CA VAL A 116 -6.03 12.50 -2.97
C VAL A 116 -5.16 11.45 -3.69
N ASP A 117 -4.02 11.09 -3.11
CA ASP A 117 -2.97 10.24 -3.72
C ASP A 117 -3.27 8.73 -3.67
N SER A 118 -4.31 8.32 -2.92
CA SER A 118 -4.75 6.93 -2.72
C SER A 118 -3.76 6.05 -1.93
N LEU A 119 -2.69 6.60 -1.33
CA LEU A 119 -1.66 5.79 -0.68
C LEU A 119 -2.18 5.05 0.57
N HIS A 120 -3.21 5.56 1.26
CA HIS A 120 -3.87 4.83 2.36
C HIS A 120 -4.61 3.58 1.89
N LEU A 121 -5.44 3.66 0.84
CA LEU A 121 -6.12 2.45 0.33
C LEU A 121 -5.12 1.49 -0.30
N ARG A 122 -4.12 2.02 -1.03
CA ARG A 122 -3.09 1.20 -1.67
C ARG A 122 -2.14 0.56 -0.67
N SER A 123 -1.93 1.11 0.53
CA SER A 123 -1.15 0.47 1.59
C SER A 123 -1.85 -0.75 2.20
N GLY A 124 -3.15 -0.92 1.94
CA GLY A 124 -3.97 -1.98 2.50
C GLY A 124 -4.78 -1.55 3.72
N LEU A 125 -4.89 -0.25 4.01
CA LEU A 125 -5.79 0.24 5.05
C LEU A 125 -7.26 -0.08 4.66
N PRO A 126 -8.08 -0.63 5.58
CA PRO A 126 -9.47 -0.95 5.27
C PRO A 126 -10.30 0.29 4.90
N ARG A 127 -11.10 0.19 3.84
CA ARG A 127 -11.90 1.30 3.30
C ARG A 127 -12.90 1.85 4.32
N GLU A 128 -13.47 0.96 5.13
CA GLU A 128 -14.43 1.26 6.19
C GLU A 128 -13.82 1.97 7.40
N LYS A 129 -12.48 2.04 7.48
CA LYS A 129 -11.73 2.76 8.53
C LYS A 129 -11.06 4.03 8.00
N LEU A 130 -11.45 4.50 6.81
CA LEU A 130 -10.86 5.65 6.15
C LEU A 130 -11.95 6.63 5.71
N ALA A 131 -11.77 7.91 6.03
CA ALA A 131 -12.49 9.01 5.39
C ALA A 131 -11.58 9.79 4.43
N GLU A 132 -11.96 9.87 3.15
CA GLU A 132 -11.22 10.61 2.12
C GLU A 132 -11.91 11.96 1.84
N LEU A 133 -11.60 12.96 2.65
CA LEU A 133 -12.35 14.22 2.68
C LEU A 133 -12.29 14.98 1.35
N HIS A 134 -11.17 14.92 0.63
CA HIS A 134 -10.98 15.65 -0.64
C HIS A 134 -11.11 14.74 -1.87
N GLY A 135 -11.60 13.50 -1.68
CA GLY A 135 -11.67 12.49 -2.73
C GLY A 135 -10.38 11.71 -2.94
N ASN A 136 -10.34 10.95 -4.03
CA ASN A 136 -9.23 10.07 -4.36
C ASN A 136 -9.03 10.00 -5.88
N SER A 137 -7.81 10.28 -6.33
CA SER A 137 -7.44 10.35 -7.76
C SER A 137 -7.55 9.02 -8.50
N PHE A 138 -7.82 7.91 -7.82
CA PHE A 138 -8.00 6.57 -8.38
C PHE A 138 -9.44 6.07 -8.23
N LYS A 139 -10.33 6.88 -7.64
CA LYS A 139 -11.69 6.50 -7.29
C LYS A 139 -12.70 7.27 -8.13
N GLU A 140 -13.60 6.51 -8.75
CA GLU A 140 -14.81 7.04 -9.37
C GLU A 140 -16.05 6.42 -8.72
N ILE A 141 -17.15 7.15 -8.68
CA ILE A 141 -18.38 6.77 -7.99
C ILE A 141 -19.58 6.86 -8.94
N CYS A 142 -20.52 5.94 -8.80
CA CYS A 142 -21.81 6.05 -9.49
C CYS A 142 -22.70 7.08 -8.78
N PRO A 143 -23.16 8.14 -9.45
CA PRO A 143 -24.01 9.15 -8.81
C PRO A 143 -25.37 8.59 -8.37
N ASN A 144 -25.87 7.54 -9.05
CA ASN A 144 -27.19 6.95 -8.80
C ASN A 144 -27.14 5.89 -7.68
N CYS A 145 -26.35 4.82 -7.84
CA CYS A 145 -26.33 3.71 -6.88
C CYS A 145 -25.20 3.80 -5.84
N LYS A 146 -24.39 4.86 -5.86
CA LYS A 146 -23.27 5.14 -4.93
C LYS A 146 -22.14 4.11 -4.92
N LYS A 147 -22.18 3.11 -5.81
CA LYS A 147 -21.10 2.13 -5.96
C LYS A 147 -19.78 2.81 -6.30
N GLU A 148 -18.76 2.56 -5.49
CA GLU A 148 -17.39 3.00 -5.70
C GLU A 148 -16.61 2.06 -6.62
N TYR A 149 -15.70 2.62 -7.39
CA TYR A 149 -14.80 1.92 -8.29
C TYR A 149 -13.38 2.44 -8.07
N LEU A 150 -12.55 1.63 -7.43
CA LEU A 150 -11.11 1.88 -7.32
C LEU A 150 -10.39 1.35 -8.57
N ARG A 151 -9.51 2.16 -9.14
CA ARG A 151 -8.71 1.86 -10.33
C ARG A 151 -7.23 1.71 -9.97
N ASP A 152 -6.48 1.04 -10.84
CA ASP A 152 -5.00 0.98 -10.79
C ASP A 152 -4.32 2.12 -11.58
N PHE A 153 -5.11 3.07 -12.09
CA PHE A 153 -4.68 4.27 -12.80
C PHE A 153 -5.40 5.52 -12.30
N GLU A 154 -4.78 6.68 -12.55
CA GLU A 154 -5.34 7.99 -12.18
C GLU A 154 -6.54 8.33 -13.07
N ILE A 155 -7.63 8.80 -12.46
CA ILE A 155 -8.84 9.26 -13.14
C ILE A 155 -8.54 10.55 -13.90
N GLU A 156 -9.09 10.64 -15.11
CA GLU A 156 -8.74 11.67 -16.07
C GLU A 156 -9.33 13.05 -15.69
N THR A 157 -10.46 13.06 -14.99
CA THR A 157 -11.22 14.25 -14.59
C THR A 157 -11.07 14.56 -13.10
N ILE A 158 -11.40 15.81 -12.74
CA ILE A 158 -11.54 16.28 -11.35
C ILE A 158 -12.73 17.23 -11.26
N GLY A 159 -13.20 17.53 -10.05
CA GLY A 159 -14.31 18.45 -9.80
C GLY A 159 -15.66 17.77 -10.00
N LEU A 160 -15.76 16.49 -9.60
CA LEU A 160 -17.01 15.70 -9.65
C LEU A 160 -17.60 15.59 -11.06
N LYS A 161 -16.74 15.54 -12.06
CA LYS A 161 -17.09 15.47 -13.49
C LYS A 161 -17.30 14.04 -13.94
N ASP A 162 -18.06 13.88 -15.01
CA ASP A 162 -18.31 12.58 -15.62
C ASP A 162 -17.02 12.00 -16.22
N THR A 163 -16.71 10.76 -15.84
CA THR A 163 -15.65 9.96 -16.47
C THR A 163 -16.19 9.29 -17.73
N PRO A 164 -15.34 8.72 -18.62
CA PRO A 164 -15.82 8.03 -19.82
C PRO A 164 -16.43 6.65 -19.52
N ARG A 165 -16.45 6.22 -18.25
CA ARG A 165 -16.87 4.89 -17.83
C ARG A 165 -18.31 4.91 -17.28
N ARG A 166 -18.94 3.74 -17.27
CA ARG A 166 -20.31 3.54 -16.79
C ARG A 166 -20.36 2.55 -15.64
N CYS A 167 -21.37 2.70 -14.80
CA CYS A 167 -21.68 1.76 -13.74
C CYS A 167 -21.85 0.35 -14.32
N SER A 168 -21.14 -0.60 -13.73
CA SER A 168 -21.20 -2.01 -14.09
C SER A 168 -22.47 -2.71 -13.60
N ASP A 169 -23.27 -2.06 -12.76
CA ASP A 169 -24.59 -2.56 -12.39
C ASP A 169 -25.53 -2.47 -13.61
N LYS A 170 -26.07 -3.63 -13.99
CA LYS A 170 -26.92 -3.79 -15.17
C LYS A 170 -28.23 -3.01 -15.07
N SER A 171 -28.74 -2.76 -13.86
CA SER A 171 -29.94 -1.95 -13.65
C SER A 171 -29.66 -0.45 -13.59
N CYS A 172 -28.39 -0.04 -13.55
CA CYS A 172 -28.00 1.37 -13.42
C CYS A 172 -27.42 1.93 -14.72
N GLY A 173 -26.24 1.46 -15.15
CA GLY A 173 -25.58 1.94 -16.38
C GLY A 173 -25.22 3.43 -16.44
N ALA A 174 -25.41 4.19 -15.36
CA ALA A 174 -25.13 5.62 -15.30
C ALA A 174 -23.65 5.92 -15.53
N ARG A 175 -23.33 7.13 -16.02
CA ARG A 175 -21.94 7.59 -16.12
C ARG A 175 -21.35 7.72 -14.72
N LEU A 176 -20.11 7.27 -14.56
CA LEU A 176 -19.38 7.41 -13.31
C LEU A 176 -18.84 8.84 -13.21
N LYS A 177 -18.63 9.32 -11.99
CA LYS A 177 -18.00 10.61 -11.70
C LYS A 177 -16.70 10.41 -10.96
N ASP A 178 -15.72 11.28 -11.19
CA ASP A 178 -14.56 11.36 -10.30
C ASP A 178 -14.99 11.82 -8.90
N THR A 179 -14.12 11.63 -7.92
CA THR A 179 -14.41 11.96 -6.51
C THR A 179 -13.60 13.14 -5.99
N VAL A 180 -12.68 13.66 -6.78
CA VAL A 180 -11.75 14.68 -6.34
C VAL A 180 -12.42 16.04 -6.42
N LEU A 181 -12.38 16.78 -5.32
CA LEU A 181 -13.07 18.08 -5.19
C LEU A 181 -12.30 19.18 -5.91
N ASP A 182 -13.03 20.08 -6.57
CA ASP A 182 -12.56 21.43 -6.88
C ASP A 182 -12.82 22.37 -5.70
N TRP A 183 -12.35 23.61 -5.78
CA TRP A 183 -12.36 24.56 -4.65
C TRP A 183 -13.73 24.91 -4.06
N GLU A 184 -14.76 24.94 -4.90
CA GLU A 184 -16.14 25.31 -4.51
C GLU A 184 -17.02 24.08 -4.24
N ASP A 185 -16.48 22.88 -4.42
CA ASP A 185 -17.21 21.66 -4.13
C ASP A 185 -17.33 21.44 -2.62
N ALA A 186 -18.52 21.00 -2.19
CA ALA A 186 -18.73 20.62 -0.81
C ALA A 186 -17.99 19.31 -0.49
N LEU A 187 -17.50 19.19 0.76
CA LEU A 187 -17.01 17.91 1.26
C LEU A 187 -18.11 16.84 1.15
N PRO A 188 -17.77 15.59 0.76
CA PRO A 188 -18.72 14.48 0.71
C PRO A 188 -19.33 14.26 2.10
N PRO A 189 -20.68 14.35 2.25
CA PRO A 189 -21.33 14.27 3.57
C PRO A 189 -21.02 12.98 4.32
N GLU A 190 -21.02 11.82 3.64
CA GLU A 190 -20.75 10.51 4.24
C GLU A 190 -19.35 10.45 4.86
N GLU A 191 -18.32 10.93 4.16
CA GLU A 191 -16.94 10.98 4.67
C GLU A 191 -16.82 12.00 5.81
N MET A 192 -17.46 13.16 5.66
CA MET A 192 -17.40 14.25 6.64
C MET A 192 -18.08 13.87 7.96
N ASP A 193 -19.24 13.24 7.90
CA ASP A 193 -20.01 12.87 9.08
C ASP A 193 -19.33 11.72 9.83
N ALA A 194 -18.81 10.71 9.10
CA ALA A 194 -17.96 9.69 9.68
C ALA A 194 -16.71 10.29 10.34
N ALA A 195 -16.00 11.20 9.67
CA ALA A 195 -14.82 11.87 10.22
C ALA A 195 -15.13 12.67 11.50
N LYS A 196 -16.22 13.46 11.50
CA LYS A 196 -16.64 14.21 12.69
C LYS A 196 -16.99 13.29 13.85
N GLU A 197 -17.70 12.20 13.59
CA GLU A 197 -18.11 11.26 14.62
C GLU A 197 -16.92 10.55 15.25
N GLN A 198 -15.98 10.10 14.43
CA GLN A 198 -14.73 9.50 14.90
C GLN A 198 -13.92 10.50 15.72
N CYS A 199 -13.78 11.76 15.27
CA CYS A 199 -13.11 12.80 16.06
C CYS A 199 -13.81 13.10 17.40
N ARG A 200 -15.14 13.09 17.47
CA ARG A 200 -15.85 13.29 18.76
C ARG A 200 -15.64 12.14 19.74
N THR A 201 -15.54 10.92 19.22
CA THR A 201 -15.37 9.70 20.02
C THR A 201 -13.92 9.52 20.48
N ALA A 202 -12.96 10.05 19.73
CA ALA A 202 -11.54 9.88 19.98
C ALA A 202 -11.08 10.42 21.34
N ASP A 203 -10.33 9.60 22.08
CA ASP A 203 -9.54 10.06 23.24
C ASP A 203 -8.16 10.61 22.83
N LEU A 204 -7.72 10.32 21.59
CA LEU A 204 -6.57 10.90 20.95
C LEU A 204 -6.80 11.09 19.45
N VAL A 205 -6.63 12.32 18.98
CA VAL A 205 -6.48 12.62 17.54
C VAL A 205 -5.05 13.00 17.24
N LEU A 206 -4.40 12.25 16.34
CA LEU A 206 -3.02 12.48 15.92
C LEU A 206 -2.99 13.08 14.50
N CYS A 207 -2.63 14.35 14.39
CA CYS A 207 -2.50 15.05 13.12
C CYS A 207 -1.08 14.89 12.54
N LEU A 208 -0.97 14.37 11.33
CA LEU A 208 0.30 14.07 10.67
C LEU A 208 0.43 14.80 9.33
N GLY A 209 1.47 15.62 9.19
CA GLY A 209 1.84 16.23 7.91
C GLY A 209 0.75 17.10 7.28
N THR A 210 -0.03 17.79 8.10
CA THR A 210 -1.05 18.75 7.65
C THR A 210 -0.81 20.12 8.28
N SER A 211 -0.98 21.17 7.48
CA SER A 211 -0.90 22.56 7.97
C SER A 211 -2.18 23.01 8.69
N LEU A 212 -3.26 22.21 8.67
CA LEU A 212 -4.54 22.50 9.32
C LEU A 212 -5.11 23.89 8.98
N GLN A 213 -5.02 24.29 7.70
CA GLN A 213 -5.55 25.58 7.22
C GLN A 213 -6.92 25.46 6.54
N ILE A 214 -7.18 24.36 5.81
CA ILE A 214 -8.38 24.23 4.98
C ILE A 214 -9.61 23.89 5.80
N THR A 215 -10.57 24.81 5.81
CA THR A 215 -11.88 24.67 6.45
C THR A 215 -12.83 23.91 5.52
N PRO A 216 -13.73 23.06 6.06
CA PRO A 216 -13.95 22.77 7.48
C PRO A 216 -13.08 21.62 8.03
N ALA A 217 -12.35 20.90 7.18
CA ALA A 217 -11.54 19.73 7.55
C ALA A 217 -10.58 20.01 8.72
N CYS A 218 -9.89 21.16 8.71
CA CYS A 218 -8.89 21.51 9.73
C CYS A 218 -9.45 21.69 11.16
N ASN A 219 -10.77 21.83 11.30
CA ASN A 219 -11.40 21.99 12.61
C ASN A 219 -11.86 20.65 13.21
N MET A 220 -11.95 19.59 12.41
CA MET A 220 -12.44 18.28 12.86
C MET A 220 -11.59 17.68 13.99
N PRO A 221 -10.24 17.71 13.96
CA PRO A 221 -9.44 17.16 15.05
C PRO A 221 -9.77 17.74 16.43
N LEU A 222 -10.20 19.00 16.47
CA LEU A 222 -10.49 19.71 17.72
C LEU A 222 -11.84 19.32 18.35
N LEU A 223 -12.65 18.51 17.65
CA LEU A 223 -13.90 18.00 18.19
C LEU A 223 -13.68 17.03 19.35
N SER A 224 -12.54 16.33 19.40
CA SER A 224 -12.18 15.42 20.51
C SER A 224 -12.06 16.14 21.83
N LEU A 225 -11.56 17.38 21.81
CA LEU A 225 -11.35 18.21 23.01
C LEU A 225 -12.65 18.46 23.79
N LYS A 226 -13.81 18.47 23.10
CA LYS A 226 -15.12 18.68 23.74
C LYS A 226 -15.50 17.54 24.69
N ASN A 227 -14.97 16.35 24.47
CA ASN A 227 -15.25 15.14 25.25
C ASN A 227 -14.03 14.70 26.08
N GLY A 228 -13.08 15.62 26.34
CA GLY A 228 -11.88 15.33 27.12
C GLY A 228 -10.78 14.57 26.37
N GLY A 229 -10.94 14.36 25.07
CA GLY A 229 -9.88 13.80 24.22
C GLY A 229 -8.69 14.76 24.07
N ARG A 230 -7.56 14.24 23.59
CA ARG A 230 -6.33 15.00 23.34
C ARG A 230 -6.06 15.13 21.84
N VAL A 231 -5.29 16.15 21.48
CA VAL A 231 -4.80 16.35 20.10
C VAL A 231 -3.28 16.41 20.13
N ALA A 232 -2.63 15.59 19.30
CA ALA A 232 -1.19 15.68 19.04
C ALA A 232 -0.96 16.08 17.58
N ILE A 233 0.03 16.95 17.33
CA ILE A 233 0.35 17.45 15.99
C ILE A 233 1.81 17.15 15.68
N VAL A 234 2.06 16.49 14.55
CA VAL A 234 3.40 16.27 14.00
C VAL A 234 3.47 16.98 12.64
N ASN A 235 4.18 18.10 12.60
CA ASN A 235 4.34 18.89 11.39
C ASN A 235 5.61 19.75 11.45
N LEU A 236 6.32 19.89 10.33
CA LEU A 236 7.51 20.75 10.26
C LEU A 236 7.16 22.24 10.41
N GLN A 237 6.08 22.68 9.75
CA GLN A 237 5.63 24.07 9.83
C GLN A 237 4.68 24.26 11.03
N ALA A 238 4.64 25.47 11.58
CA ALA A 238 3.61 25.85 12.55
C ALA A 238 2.20 25.69 11.96
N THR A 239 1.23 25.31 12.79
CA THR A 239 -0.17 25.19 12.40
C THR A 239 -1.05 26.18 13.16
N PRO A 240 -2.21 26.60 12.61
CA PRO A 240 -3.15 27.46 13.35
C PRO A 240 -3.71 26.81 14.62
N LYS A 241 -3.48 25.51 14.84
CA LYS A 241 -4.09 24.73 15.93
C LYS A 241 -3.10 24.35 17.03
N ASP A 242 -1.83 24.75 16.92
CA ASP A 242 -0.75 24.36 17.84
C ASP A 242 -1.09 24.69 19.30
N LYS A 243 -1.63 25.89 19.57
CA LYS A 243 -2.02 26.33 20.93
C LYS A 243 -3.11 25.48 21.59
N ARG A 244 -3.83 24.64 20.82
CA ARG A 244 -4.90 23.77 21.31
C ARG A 244 -4.46 22.31 21.40
N ALA A 245 -3.28 21.96 20.90
CA ALA A 245 -2.76 20.60 20.97
C ALA A 245 -2.12 20.34 22.33
N SER A 246 -2.28 19.12 22.83
CA SER A 246 -1.59 18.64 24.04
C SER A 246 -0.10 18.39 23.78
N LEU A 247 0.25 18.06 22.54
CA LEU A 247 1.62 17.80 22.10
C LEU A 247 1.82 18.31 20.67
N VAL A 248 2.88 19.09 20.44
CA VAL A 248 3.30 19.53 19.10
C VAL A 248 4.74 19.10 18.89
N ILE A 249 4.99 18.37 17.81
CA ILE A 249 6.30 17.82 17.45
C ILE A 249 6.70 18.39 16.09
N HIS A 250 7.84 19.07 16.07
CA HIS A 250 8.42 19.65 14.87
C HIS A 250 9.51 18.72 14.35
N GLY A 251 9.13 17.78 13.49
CA GLY A 251 10.02 16.79 12.92
C GLY A 251 9.44 16.09 11.70
N LEU A 252 10.30 15.38 10.97
CA LEU A 252 9.88 14.55 9.84
C LEU A 252 8.92 13.46 10.34
N VAL A 253 7.73 13.36 9.73
CA VAL A 253 6.69 12.43 10.18
C VAL A 253 7.20 10.99 10.20
N ASP A 254 7.91 10.55 9.16
CA ASP A 254 8.48 9.20 9.11
C ASP A 254 9.46 8.95 10.27
N LYS A 255 10.30 9.92 10.65
CA LYS A 255 11.22 9.78 11.78
C LYS A 255 10.47 9.68 13.12
N VAL A 256 9.47 10.53 13.32
CA VAL A 256 8.65 10.53 14.54
C VAL A 256 7.89 9.22 14.69
N ILE A 257 7.20 8.79 13.63
CA ILE A 257 6.37 7.58 13.66
C ILE A 257 7.24 6.32 13.73
N ALA A 258 8.38 6.26 13.05
CA ALA A 258 9.33 5.16 13.22
C ALA A 258 9.81 5.04 14.67
N GLY A 259 10.08 6.17 15.34
CA GLY A 259 10.42 6.20 16.76
C GLY A 259 9.30 5.69 17.67
N VAL A 260 8.05 6.09 17.41
CA VAL A 260 6.87 5.60 18.14
C VAL A 260 6.71 4.08 17.99
N ILE A 261 6.76 3.58 16.75
CA ILE A 261 6.66 2.15 16.44
C ILE A 261 7.79 1.36 17.13
N TYR A 262 9.01 1.87 17.09
CA TYR A 262 10.16 1.26 17.76
C TYR A 262 9.97 1.17 19.28
N MET A 263 9.55 2.26 19.94
CA MET A 263 9.31 2.28 21.39
C MET A 263 8.15 1.39 21.82
N MET A 264 7.21 1.12 20.91
CA MET A 264 6.11 0.18 21.13
C MET A 264 6.49 -1.27 20.81
N ASN A 265 7.74 -1.52 20.38
CA ASN A 265 8.25 -2.83 19.96
C ASN A 265 7.38 -3.47 18.86
N LEU A 266 6.93 -2.64 17.92
CA LEU A 266 6.14 -3.05 16.76
C LEU A 266 7.01 -3.11 15.51
N ARG A 267 6.58 -3.89 14.51
CA ARG A 267 7.26 -4.02 13.22
C ARG A 267 6.41 -3.40 12.13
N ILE A 268 7.03 -2.59 11.28
CA ILE A 268 6.35 -2.05 10.10
C ILE A 268 6.26 -3.15 9.03
N PRO A 269 5.06 -3.54 8.57
CA PRO A 269 4.92 -4.54 7.53
C PRO A 269 5.49 -4.02 6.20
N PRO A 270 6.06 -4.90 5.36
CA PRO A 270 6.48 -4.51 4.03
C PRO A 270 5.27 -4.13 3.17
N TYR A 271 5.47 -3.21 2.23
CA TYR A 271 4.49 -2.93 1.19
C TYR A 271 4.74 -3.85 -0.01
N ILE A 272 3.76 -4.68 -0.34
CA ILE A 272 3.81 -5.61 -1.48
C ILE A 272 2.84 -5.13 -2.54
N ARG A 273 3.38 -4.49 -3.58
CA ARG A 273 2.60 -4.01 -4.72
C ARG A 273 2.22 -5.20 -5.60
N THR A 274 0.91 -5.36 -5.80
CA THR A 274 0.36 -6.34 -6.75
C THR A 274 -0.42 -5.61 -7.83
N ASP A 275 -0.02 -5.78 -9.09
CA ASP A 275 -0.74 -5.25 -10.25
C ASP A 275 -1.45 -6.40 -11.00
N PHE A 276 -2.46 -6.05 -11.79
CA PHE A 276 -3.31 -7.04 -12.46
C PHE A 276 -3.27 -6.90 -13.97
N VAL A 277 -3.39 -8.04 -14.64
CA VAL A 277 -3.49 -8.07 -16.09
C VAL A 277 -4.54 -9.09 -16.52
N GLN A 278 -5.39 -8.68 -17.47
CA GLN A 278 -6.30 -9.59 -18.16
C GLN A 278 -5.71 -9.95 -19.51
N LEU A 279 -5.56 -11.24 -19.73
CA LEU A 279 -5.12 -11.78 -20.99
C LEU A 279 -6.30 -12.41 -21.74
N SER A 280 -6.37 -12.18 -23.05
CA SER A 280 -7.42 -12.73 -23.91
C SER A 280 -6.85 -13.30 -25.19
N LEU A 281 -7.23 -14.53 -25.53
CA LEU A 281 -6.93 -15.16 -26.81
C LEU A 281 -8.24 -15.48 -27.53
N ARG A 282 -8.52 -14.79 -28.63
CA ARG A 282 -9.67 -15.08 -29.49
C ARG A 282 -9.20 -15.73 -30.77
N HIS A 283 -9.98 -16.64 -31.34
CA HIS A 283 -9.60 -17.29 -32.58
C HIS A 283 -10.79 -17.56 -33.52
N SER A 284 -10.47 -17.69 -34.80
CA SER A 284 -11.39 -18.06 -35.88
C SER A 284 -10.72 -19.08 -36.79
N VAL A 285 -11.47 -20.10 -37.18
CA VAL A 285 -10.97 -21.19 -38.01
C VAL A 285 -11.27 -20.88 -39.48
N LYS A 286 -10.26 -21.01 -40.34
CA LYS A 286 -10.39 -20.95 -41.81
C LYS A 286 -9.69 -22.16 -42.41
N LYS A 287 -10.46 -23.14 -42.87
CA LYS A 287 -9.94 -24.45 -43.37
C LYS A 287 -9.04 -25.12 -42.31
N LYS A 288 -7.76 -25.37 -42.62
CA LYS A 288 -6.76 -25.97 -41.71
C LYS A 288 -5.97 -24.94 -40.89
N CYS A 289 -6.23 -23.65 -41.10
CA CYS A 289 -5.55 -22.55 -40.39
C CYS A 289 -6.46 -21.94 -39.32
N VAL A 290 -5.85 -21.46 -38.26
CA VAL A 290 -6.49 -20.69 -37.20
C VAL A 290 -5.88 -19.30 -37.18
N ARG A 291 -6.72 -18.30 -37.38
CA ARG A 291 -6.37 -16.92 -37.11
C ARG A 291 -6.72 -16.61 -35.68
N TRP A 292 -5.73 -16.19 -34.90
CA TRP A 292 -5.91 -15.88 -33.49
C TRP A 292 -5.41 -14.47 -33.16
N THR A 293 -5.94 -13.90 -32.10
CA THR A 293 -5.63 -12.57 -31.60
C THR A 293 -5.45 -12.63 -30.10
N LEU A 294 -4.21 -12.43 -29.67
CA LEU A 294 -3.83 -12.23 -28.28
C LEU A 294 -4.04 -10.74 -27.94
N ARG A 295 -4.62 -10.47 -26.78
CA ARG A 295 -4.71 -9.13 -26.18
C ARG A 295 -4.28 -9.19 -24.72
N VAL A 296 -3.52 -8.18 -24.30
CA VAL A 296 -3.16 -7.91 -22.91
C VAL A 296 -3.80 -6.58 -22.51
N THR A 297 -4.68 -6.63 -21.52
CA THR A 297 -5.63 -5.54 -21.21
C THR A 297 -5.78 -5.35 -19.70
N SER A 298 -6.19 -4.15 -19.26
CA SER A 298 -6.54 -3.90 -17.86
C SER A 298 -7.80 -4.67 -17.47
N ILE A 299 -7.87 -5.10 -16.21
CA ILE A 299 -9.08 -5.69 -15.61
C ILE A 299 -10.23 -4.67 -15.51
N HIS A 300 -9.93 -3.38 -15.66
CA HIS A 300 -10.92 -2.31 -15.63
C HIS A 300 -11.52 -1.98 -17.00
N GLY A 301 -11.11 -2.69 -18.06
CA GLY A 301 -11.71 -2.61 -19.40
C GLY A 301 -10.68 -2.43 -20.52
N LEU A 302 -11.14 -2.58 -21.76
CA LEU A 302 -10.29 -2.58 -22.96
C LEU A 302 -9.55 -1.26 -23.23
N ARG A 303 -10.12 -0.14 -22.77
CA ARG A 303 -9.54 1.21 -22.94
C ARG A 303 -8.81 1.71 -21.70
N ALA A 304 -8.87 0.96 -20.60
CA ALA A 304 -8.18 1.33 -19.38
C ALA A 304 -6.66 1.07 -19.55
N PRO A 305 -5.82 2.01 -19.11
CA PRO A 305 -4.38 1.87 -19.24
C PRO A 305 -3.83 0.81 -18.29
N LEU A 306 -2.68 0.23 -18.64
CA LEU A 306 -1.83 -0.60 -17.78
C LEU A 306 -0.56 0.20 -17.44
N PRO A 307 -0.59 1.13 -16.48
CA PRO A 307 0.51 2.09 -16.29
C PRO A 307 1.80 1.44 -15.77
N PHE A 308 1.70 0.26 -15.15
CA PHE A 308 2.84 -0.51 -14.65
C PHE A 308 3.57 -1.30 -15.75
N LEU A 309 3.04 -1.37 -16.98
CA LEU A 309 3.64 -2.10 -18.09
C LEU A 309 4.28 -1.17 -19.12
N ARG A 310 5.55 -1.44 -19.43
CA ARG A 310 6.32 -0.76 -20.47
C ARG A 310 6.17 -1.45 -21.82
N SER A 311 6.25 -2.78 -21.83
CA SER A 311 6.06 -3.59 -23.03
C SER A 311 5.70 -5.03 -22.68
N VAL A 312 5.18 -5.75 -23.66
CA VAL A 312 4.96 -7.20 -23.56
C VAL A 312 5.70 -7.87 -24.69
N GLU A 313 6.67 -8.71 -24.37
CA GLU A 313 7.31 -9.59 -25.33
C GLU A 313 6.54 -10.91 -25.42
N VAL A 314 6.29 -11.34 -26.66
CA VAL A 314 5.64 -12.60 -26.97
C VAL A 314 6.62 -13.45 -27.76
N SER A 315 7.02 -14.58 -27.19
CA SER A 315 7.92 -15.55 -27.82
C SER A 315 7.31 -16.95 -27.86
N PHE A 316 7.89 -17.82 -28.68
CA PHE A 316 7.36 -19.16 -28.96
C PHE A 316 8.48 -20.20 -28.87
N PRO A 317 8.87 -20.63 -27.65
CA PRO A 317 10.05 -21.47 -27.43
C PRO A 317 10.08 -22.76 -28.26
N GLU A 318 8.90 -23.33 -28.53
CA GLU A 318 8.73 -24.60 -29.25
C GLU A 318 8.47 -24.43 -30.76
N ARG A 319 8.47 -23.19 -31.25
CA ARG A 319 8.08 -22.83 -32.63
C ARG A 319 9.11 -21.89 -33.25
N PRO A 320 10.26 -22.41 -33.72
CA PRO A 320 11.29 -21.59 -34.37
C PRO A 320 10.79 -20.93 -35.67
N ASP A 321 9.71 -21.46 -36.25
CA ASP A 321 9.01 -20.86 -37.40
C ASP A 321 8.27 -19.55 -37.04
N MET A 322 8.03 -19.28 -35.76
CA MET A 322 7.30 -18.12 -35.28
C MET A 322 8.25 -17.10 -34.64
N LYS A 323 8.42 -15.96 -35.31
CA LYS A 323 9.27 -14.88 -34.80
C LYS A 323 8.69 -14.24 -33.53
N PRO A 324 9.51 -14.01 -32.49
CA PRO A 324 9.09 -13.25 -31.31
C PRO A 324 8.76 -11.81 -31.67
N VAL A 325 7.93 -11.16 -30.86
CA VAL A 325 7.50 -9.76 -31.03
C VAL A 325 7.49 -9.04 -29.70
N VAL A 326 7.96 -7.79 -29.68
CA VAL A 326 7.82 -6.88 -28.54
C VAL A 326 6.71 -5.87 -28.83
N LEU A 327 5.63 -5.93 -28.06
CA LEU A 327 4.51 -5.00 -28.11
C LEU A 327 4.83 -3.81 -27.20
N LYS A 328 5.06 -2.63 -27.78
CA LYS A 328 5.49 -1.42 -27.04
C LYS A 328 4.36 -0.42 -26.77
N GLU A 329 3.23 -0.55 -27.46
CA GLU A 329 2.11 0.39 -27.36
C GLU A 329 0.82 -0.31 -26.93
N GLN A 330 0.03 0.40 -26.11
CA GLN A 330 -1.28 -0.05 -25.68
C GLN A 330 -2.35 0.38 -26.69
N PRO A 331 -3.36 -0.46 -26.99
CA PRO A 331 -3.59 -1.79 -26.43
C PRO A 331 -2.61 -2.83 -27.00
N PHE A 332 -1.99 -3.60 -26.10
CA PHE A 332 -1.07 -4.66 -26.50
C PHE A 332 -1.85 -5.79 -27.19
N SER A 333 -1.67 -5.92 -28.50
CA SER A 333 -2.39 -6.90 -29.31
C SER A 333 -1.47 -7.54 -30.35
N LEU A 334 -1.56 -8.87 -30.49
CA LEU A 334 -0.85 -9.63 -31.50
C LEU A 334 -1.83 -10.49 -32.28
N GLN A 335 -1.83 -10.36 -33.61
CA GLN A 335 -2.59 -11.23 -34.49
C GLN A 335 -1.63 -12.08 -35.34
N ARG A 336 -1.95 -13.37 -35.44
CA ARG A 336 -1.19 -14.35 -36.22
C ARG A 336 -2.15 -15.39 -36.80
N GLU A 337 -1.63 -16.12 -37.77
CA GLU A 337 -2.30 -17.27 -38.38
C GLU A 337 -1.37 -18.48 -38.27
N THR A 338 -1.88 -19.60 -37.75
CA THR A 338 -1.11 -20.82 -37.51
C THR A 338 -1.92 -22.06 -37.91
N SER A 339 -1.27 -23.22 -38.04
CA SER A 339 -2.00 -24.48 -38.22
C SER A 339 -2.87 -24.80 -37.00
N MET A 340 -4.04 -25.40 -37.23
CA MET A 340 -4.99 -25.78 -36.16
C MET A 340 -4.53 -27.00 -35.35
N ASN A 341 -3.82 -27.92 -35.98
CA ASN A 341 -3.47 -29.23 -35.41
C ASN A 341 -2.15 -29.26 -34.62
N ARG A 342 -1.53 -28.11 -34.40
CA ARG A 342 -0.24 -28.01 -33.71
C ARG A 342 -0.37 -27.08 -32.52
N SER A 343 -0.45 -27.64 -31.32
CA SER A 343 -0.36 -26.89 -30.07
C SER A 343 1.01 -26.26 -29.92
N PHE A 344 1.10 -25.22 -29.08
CA PHE A 344 2.36 -24.54 -28.76
C PHE A 344 2.23 -23.78 -27.44
N VAL A 345 3.36 -23.48 -26.81
CA VAL A 345 3.42 -22.55 -25.68
C VAL A 345 3.77 -21.14 -26.15
N MET A 346 2.97 -20.15 -25.73
CA MET A 346 3.35 -18.74 -25.81
C MET A 346 3.99 -18.33 -24.50
N LEU A 347 5.19 -17.78 -24.54
CA LEU A 347 5.82 -17.16 -23.38
C LEU A 347 5.58 -15.65 -23.46
N LEU A 348 4.87 -15.13 -22.47
CA LEU A 348 4.54 -13.71 -22.34
C LEU A 348 5.42 -13.07 -21.27
N THR A 349 6.41 -12.30 -21.69
CA THR A 349 7.28 -11.54 -20.77
C THR A 349 6.75 -10.13 -20.64
N PHE A 350 6.28 -9.79 -19.44
CA PHE A 350 5.76 -8.49 -19.06
C PHE A 350 6.91 -7.63 -18.55
N ASN A 351 7.36 -6.66 -19.34
CA ASN A 351 8.40 -5.73 -18.93
C ASN A 351 7.75 -4.57 -18.18
N PHE A 352 8.15 -4.38 -16.93
CA PHE A 352 7.55 -3.40 -16.04
C PHE A 352 8.09 -1.98 -16.27
N SER A 353 7.25 -0.99 -15.97
CA SER A 353 7.59 0.44 -15.99
C SER A 353 8.42 0.84 -14.77
N ASP A 354 9.03 2.02 -14.82
CA ASP A 354 9.75 2.56 -13.66
C ASP A 354 8.80 2.73 -12.46
N GLY A 355 9.31 2.46 -11.25
CA GLY A 355 8.52 2.36 -10.02
C GLY A 355 8.19 0.92 -9.60
N CYS A 356 8.46 -0.06 -10.46
CA CYS A 356 8.47 -1.48 -10.09
C CYS A 356 9.85 -1.87 -9.54
N SER A 357 9.92 -2.69 -8.48
CA SER A 357 11.20 -3.20 -7.98
C SER A 357 11.70 -4.42 -8.77
N CYS A 358 10.81 -5.05 -9.54
CA CYS A 358 11.14 -6.08 -10.51
C CYS A 358 11.20 -5.49 -11.93
N LEU A 359 12.07 -6.04 -12.78
CA LEU A 359 12.17 -5.63 -14.19
C LEU A 359 11.10 -6.28 -15.06
N SER A 360 10.74 -7.53 -14.78
CA SER A 360 9.76 -8.28 -15.56
C SER A 360 9.18 -9.47 -14.81
N SER A 361 8.08 -10.00 -15.33
CA SER A 361 7.54 -11.32 -14.97
C SER A 361 7.10 -12.05 -16.24
N CYS A 362 6.98 -13.38 -16.17
CA CYS A 362 6.71 -14.21 -17.34
C CYS A 362 5.53 -15.16 -17.09
N ILE A 363 4.59 -15.21 -18.05
CA ILE A 363 3.50 -16.19 -18.07
C ILE A 363 3.71 -17.15 -19.23
N GLU A 364 3.77 -18.43 -18.93
CA GLU A 364 3.63 -19.49 -19.93
C GLU A 364 2.15 -19.74 -20.20
N TRP A 365 1.74 -19.55 -21.46
CA TRP A 365 0.38 -19.79 -21.90
C TRP A 365 0.35 -20.92 -22.94
N PRO A 366 -0.03 -22.14 -22.54
CA PRO A 366 -0.22 -23.23 -23.49
C PRO A 366 -1.45 -22.97 -24.36
N VAL A 367 -1.28 -23.04 -25.68
CA VAL A 367 -2.32 -22.85 -26.69
C VAL A 367 -2.62 -24.16 -27.40
N ASP A 368 -3.87 -24.60 -27.29
CA ASP A 368 -4.43 -25.72 -28.03
C ASP A 368 -5.83 -25.33 -28.49
N PHE A 369 -6.01 -25.16 -29.81
CA PHE A 369 -7.30 -24.73 -30.37
C PHE A 369 -8.34 -25.86 -30.43
N LEU A 370 -7.93 -27.11 -30.18
CA LEU A 370 -8.81 -28.28 -30.17
C LEU A 370 -9.30 -28.60 -28.76
N LYS A 371 -8.58 -28.15 -27.72
CA LYS A 371 -8.94 -28.39 -26.32
C LYS A 371 -9.54 -27.14 -25.69
N ARG A 372 -10.69 -27.32 -25.05
CA ARG A 372 -11.25 -26.31 -24.17
C ARG A 372 -10.51 -26.34 -22.84
N LYS A 373 -10.10 -25.17 -22.34
CA LYS A 373 -9.55 -25.06 -20.99
C LYS A 373 -10.65 -25.01 -19.94
N GLU A 374 -10.29 -25.50 -18.75
CA GLU A 374 -11.12 -25.40 -17.57
C GLU A 374 -11.43 -23.95 -17.21
N THR A 375 -12.68 -23.71 -16.81
CA THR A 375 -13.17 -22.41 -16.35
C THR A 375 -13.24 -22.43 -14.83
N PHE A 376 -12.64 -21.43 -14.17
CA PHE A 376 -12.65 -21.31 -12.72
C PHE A 376 -12.56 -19.85 -12.28
N VAL A 377 -13.02 -19.59 -11.07
CA VAL A 377 -12.87 -18.32 -10.34
C VAL A 377 -12.39 -18.63 -8.94
N ARG A 378 -11.21 -18.15 -8.57
CA ARG A 378 -10.67 -18.30 -7.21
C ARG A 378 -11.11 -17.14 -6.32
N ASN A 379 -11.15 -17.36 -5.01
CA ASN A 379 -11.37 -16.29 -4.05
C ASN A 379 -10.18 -15.30 -4.10
N ARG A 380 -10.42 -14.08 -4.60
CA ARG A 380 -9.38 -13.06 -4.80
C ARG A 380 -8.59 -12.77 -3.52
N SER A 381 -9.26 -12.63 -2.37
CA SER A 381 -8.62 -12.28 -1.10
C SER A 381 -7.64 -13.35 -0.65
N ILE A 382 -8.03 -14.63 -0.77
CA ILE A 382 -7.16 -15.77 -0.41
C ILE A 382 -5.93 -15.81 -1.31
N VAL A 383 -6.12 -15.70 -2.64
CA VAL A 383 -5.00 -15.76 -3.59
C VAL A 383 -4.03 -14.61 -3.39
N LEU A 384 -4.53 -13.40 -3.14
CA LEU A 384 -3.68 -12.24 -2.87
C LEU A 384 -2.91 -12.39 -1.56
N GLN A 385 -3.51 -12.96 -0.52
CA GLN A 385 -2.83 -13.24 0.74
C GLN A 385 -1.73 -14.31 0.58
N GLU A 386 -2.00 -15.39 -0.14
CA GLU A 386 -1.00 -16.42 -0.49
C GLU A 386 0.19 -15.81 -1.25
N LEU A 387 -0.12 -14.95 -2.23
CA LEU A 387 0.87 -14.29 -3.07
C LEU A 387 1.73 -13.30 -2.26
N GLN A 388 1.11 -12.52 -1.38
CA GLN A 388 1.80 -11.62 -0.46
C GLN A 388 2.71 -12.39 0.50
N TYR A 389 2.22 -13.47 1.12
CA TYR A 389 3.01 -14.32 2.00
C TYR A 389 4.23 -14.94 1.28
N ALA A 390 4.02 -15.45 0.06
CA ALA A 390 5.10 -16.02 -0.74
C ALA A 390 6.17 -14.97 -1.12
N ALA A 391 5.74 -13.78 -1.52
CA ALA A 391 6.61 -12.67 -1.87
C ALA A 391 7.44 -12.19 -0.67
N GLU A 392 6.81 -12.07 0.50
CA GLU A 392 7.51 -11.72 1.74
C GLU A 392 8.56 -12.76 2.11
N ARG A 393 8.18 -14.05 2.13
CA ARG A 393 9.06 -15.17 2.51
C ARG A 393 10.27 -15.31 1.58
N GLN A 394 10.06 -15.14 0.28
CA GLN A 394 11.13 -15.27 -0.72
C GLN A 394 11.94 -13.98 -0.89
N SER A 395 11.47 -12.86 -0.35
CA SER A 395 12.12 -11.56 -0.50
C SER A 395 12.40 -11.16 -1.95
N ARG A 396 11.52 -11.54 -2.88
CA ARG A 396 11.69 -11.31 -4.32
C ARG A 396 10.35 -10.89 -4.91
N ALA A 397 10.36 -9.99 -5.88
CA ALA A 397 9.20 -9.64 -6.69
C ALA A 397 9.20 -10.43 -8.01
N GLY A 398 8.07 -10.46 -8.72
CA GLY A 398 7.87 -11.18 -9.98
C GLY A 398 7.03 -12.46 -9.85
N GLN A 399 6.63 -12.84 -8.62
CA GLN A 399 5.66 -13.92 -8.40
C GLN A 399 4.32 -13.56 -9.02
N GLN A 400 3.57 -14.59 -9.40
CA GLN A 400 2.29 -14.44 -10.04
C GLN A 400 1.29 -15.49 -9.59
N ALA A 401 0.01 -15.17 -9.72
CA ALA A 401 -1.07 -16.10 -9.53
C ALA A 401 -2.21 -15.83 -10.51
N ILE A 402 -2.83 -16.90 -11.02
CA ILE A 402 -4.07 -16.80 -11.79
C ILE A 402 -5.27 -16.70 -10.84
N LEU A 403 -6.09 -15.67 -11.04
CA LEU A 403 -7.31 -15.43 -10.26
C LEU A 403 -8.51 -16.12 -10.90
N GLU A 404 -8.64 -15.96 -12.21
CA GLU A 404 -9.81 -16.38 -12.97
C GLU A 404 -9.37 -16.88 -14.35
N ARG A 405 -10.07 -17.89 -14.85
CA ARG A 405 -9.97 -18.35 -16.23
C ARG A 405 -11.36 -18.65 -16.76
N GLU A 406 -11.65 -18.17 -17.94
CA GLU A 406 -12.88 -18.49 -18.68
C GLU A 406 -12.50 -19.04 -20.05
N GLY A 407 -12.94 -20.27 -20.31
CA GLY A 407 -12.75 -20.94 -21.60
C GLY A 407 -14.06 -20.99 -22.37
N LEU A 408 -14.14 -20.27 -23.49
CA LEU A 408 -15.23 -20.30 -24.47
C LEU A 408 -14.78 -21.05 -25.73
N PRO A 409 -15.70 -21.54 -26.59
CA PRO A 409 -15.34 -22.32 -27.78
C PRO A 409 -14.35 -21.64 -28.74
N ARG A 410 -14.37 -20.30 -28.81
CA ARG A 410 -13.52 -19.50 -29.70
C ARG A 410 -12.73 -18.41 -28.98
N ALA A 411 -12.70 -18.44 -27.65
CA ALA A 411 -12.03 -17.43 -26.85
C ALA A 411 -11.60 -18.00 -25.51
N GLU A 412 -10.44 -17.58 -25.03
CA GLU A 412 -9.99 -17.82 -23.65
C GLU A 412 -9.66 -16.47 -23.02
N THR A 413 -10.07 -16.27 -21.78
CA THR A 413 -9.68 -15.12 -20.97
C THR A 413 -9.13 -15.59 -19.63
N SER A 414 -8.12 -14.90 -19.12
CA SER A 414 -7.61 -15.13 -17.76
C SER A 414 -7.17 -13.84 -17.10
N ILE A 415 -7.34 -13.76 -15.78
CA ILE A 415 -6.86 -12.64 -14.97
C ILE A 415 -5.71 -13.12 -14.09
N HIS A 416 -4.60 -12.40 -14.15
CA HIS A 416 -3.39 -12.69 -13.38
C HIS A 416 -3.07 -11.54 -12.45
N ALA A 417 -2.60 -11.88 -11.25
CA ALA A 417 -2.02 -10.98 -10.27
C ALA A 417 -0.48 -11.13 -10.34
N LEU A 418 0.24 -10.02 -10.37
CA LEU A 418 1.69 -9.95 -10.49
C LEU A 418 2.26 -9.12 -9.34
N VAL A 419 3.19 -9.68 -8.56
CA VAL A 419 3.94 -8.91 -7.56
C VAL A 419 5.01 -8.11 -8.27
N THR A 420 4.85 -6.79 -8.33
CA THR A 420 5.72 -5.89 -9.11
C THR A 420 6.75 -5.18 -8.24
N SER A 421 6.42 -4.92 -6.97
CA SER A 421 7.33 -4.30 -6.01
C SER A 421 7.22 -4.88 -4.61
N ILE A 422 8.35 -4.93 -3.91
CA ILE A 422 8.41 -5.10 -2.45
C ILE A 422 9.20 -3.93 -1.88
N VAL A 423 8.60 -3.19 -0.96
CA VAL A 423 9.24 -2.10 -0.22
C VAL A 423 9.27 -2.47 1.25
N ARG A 424 10.44 -2.32 1.88
CA ARG A 424 10.64 -2.53 3.31
C ARG A 424 10.93 -1.23 4.00
N TYR A 425 10.60 -1.18 5.28
CA TYR A 425 10.75 -0.01 6.13
C TYR A 425 11.49 -0.47 7.37
N ASP A 426 12.75 -0.08 7.49
CA ASP A 426 13.57 -0.42 8.65
C ASP A 426 13.45 0.67 9.71
N THR A 427 13.12 0.27 10.93
CA THR A 427 13.12 1.17 12.10
C THR A 427 14.54 1.36 12.66
N GLU A 428 15.50 0.51 12.27
CA GLU A 428 16.89 0.54 12.73
C GLU A 428 17.65 1.80 12.26
N ASP A 429 17.27 2.39 11.11
CA ASP A 429 17.84 3.68 10.65
C ASP A 429 17.57 4.84 11.64
N VAL A 430 16.65 4.64 12.59
CA VAL A 430 16.36 5.59 13.68
C VAL A 430 17.39 5.46 14.82
N LYS A 431 18.04 4.31 15.02
CA LYS A 431 19.10 4.13 16.05
C LYS A 431 20.31 5.03 15.80
N ALA A 432 20.63 5.32 14.53
CA ALA A 432 21.73 6.22 14.17
C ALA A 432 21.42 7.70 14.44
N ALA A 433 20.15 8.06 14.67
CA ALA A 433 19.67 9.44 14.76
C ALA A 433 19.10 9.82 16.13
N VAL A 434 19.17 8.91 17.11
CA VAL A 434 18.84 9.13 18.53
C VAL A 434 20.13 8.90 19.31
N PRO A 435 20.72 9.92 19.96
CA PRO A 435 21.90 9.70 20.78
C PRO A 435 21.53 8.70 21.88
N VAL A 436 22.21 7.56 21.91
CA VAL A 436 22.25 6.74 23.11
C VAL A 436 22.92 7.62 24.16
N VAL A 437 22.14 8.17 25.09
CA VAL A 437 22.70 8.80 26.27
C VAL A 437 23.33 7.68 27.09
N THR A 438 24.61 7.44 26.85
CA THR A 438 25.44 6.61 27.71
C THR A 438 25.50 7.33 29.05
N LEU A 439 24.71 6.88 30.03
CA LEU A 439 24.93 7.23 31.43
C LEU A 439 26.32 6.74 31.80
N MET A 440 27.30 7.64 31.72
CA MET A 440 28.62 7.46 32.30
C MET A 440 28.44 7.36 33.81
N ASN A 441 28.63 6.15 34.35
CA ASN A 441 28.88 5.96 35.77
C ASN A 441 30.21 6.62 36.12
N SER A 442 30.17 7.79 36.76
CA SER A 442 31.28 8.36 37.50
C SER A 442 30.93 8.43 38.98
N SER A 443 31.85 7.89 39.80
CA SER A 443 31.86 7.80 41.28
C SER A 443 30.84 6.79 41.86
N GLY A 444 31.18 5.76 42.64
CA GLY A 444 32.33 5.54 43.51
C GLY A 444 31.86 5.53 44.96
N GLY A 445 31.49 4.37 45.51
CA GLY A 445 31.28 4.21 46.97
C GLY A 445 30.27 3.15 47.43
N SER A 446 30.79 2.05 47.98
CA SER A 446 30.32 1.35 49.19
C SER A 446 28.92 0.67 49.26
N LEU A 447 28.96 -0.67 49.23
CA LEU A 447 28.28 -1.63 50.15
C LEU A 447 26.88 -1.28 50.72
N SER A 448 25.85 -2.07 50.37
CA SER A 448 25.35 -3.17 51.22
C SER A 448 24.09 -3.85 50.66
N LYS A 449 24.04 -5.18 50.82
CA LYS A 449 22.84 -6.02 50.67
C LYS A 449 21.80 -5.65 51.73
N ARG A 450 20.52 -5.55 51.35
CA ARG A 450 19.38 -6.27 51.98
C ARG A 450 18.03 -5.89 51.35
N HIS A 451 17.14 -6.89 51.36
CA HIS A 451 15.70 -6.86 51.12
C HIS A 451 15.21 -6.74 49.67
N MET A 452 14.98 -7.90 49.04
CA MET A 452 13.65 -8.23 48.49
C MET A 452 13.58 -9.74 48.17
N ASP A 453 13.32 -10.52 49.22
CA ASP A 453 12.60 -11.78 49.09
C ASP A 453 11.12 -11.45 49.29
N ALA A 454 10.28 -11.72 48.27
CA ALA A 454 8.89 -12.17 48.44
C ALA A 454 8.24 -12.41 47.07
N ILE A 455 8.00 -13.69 46.77
CA ILE A 455 7.00 -14.25 45.84
C ILE A 455 7.36 -14.07 44.34
N GLY A 456 7.81 -15.05 43.55
CA GLY A 456 7.77 -16.50 43.68
C GLY A 456 6.86 -17.12 42.61
N CYS A 457 7.40 -17.35 41.40
CA CYS A 457 6.98 -18.46 40.52
C CYS A 457 8.11 -18.77 39.51
N ASN A 458 8.81 -19.87 39.77
CA ASN A 458 9.96 -20.41 39.04
C ASN A 458 9.51 -21.40 37.94
N PRO A 459 10.33 -21.62 36.89
CA PRO A 459 10.45 -22.93 36.28
C PRO A 459 11.89 -23.46 36.43
N ALA A 460 12.06 -24.63 37.04
CA ALA A 460 13.33 -25.35 37.02
C ALA A 460 13.13 -26.85 36.81
N ALA A 461 13.94 -27.38 35.89
CA ALA A 461 14.09 -28.77 35.54
C ALA A 461 14.67 -29.64 36.67
N SER A 462 14.42 -30.94 36.61
CA SER A 462 15.09 -31.95 37.42
C SER A 462 15.35 -33.21 36.59
N SER A 463 16.63 -33.58 36.49
CA SER A 463 17.12 -34.85 35.98
C SER A 463 17.76 -35.62 37.14
N LYS A 464 17.35 -36.87 37.39
CA LYS A 464 18.15 -37.85 38.15
C LYS A 464 18.06 -39.25 37.53
N LYS A 465 19.25 -39.84 37.37
CA LYS A 465 19.57 -41.21 36.91
C LYS A 465 19.33 -42.25 38.01
N GLN A 466 18.98 -43.48 37.62
CA GLN A 466 19.14 -44.70 38.42
C GLN A 466 20.06 -45.72 37.70
N LYS A 467 20.80 -46.52 38.48
CA LYS A 467 21.83 -47.50 38.08
C LYS A 467 21.35 -48.95 38.26
N LEU A 468 21.63 -49.78 37.24
CA LEU A 468 22.05 -51.19 37.15
C LEU A 468 21.88 -52.20 38.32
N VAL A 469 21.37 -53.41 37.99
CA VAL A 469 21.87 -54.74 38.41
C VAL A 469 21.76 -55.73 37.23
N ALA A 470 22.72 -56.67 37.15
CA ALA A 470 22.97 -57.60 36.04
C ALA A 470 22.52 -59.05 36.30
N SER A 471 22.21 -59.78 35.22
CA SER A 471 22.40 -61.23 34.97
C SER A 471 21.88 -61.49 33.54
N GLY A 472 22.36 -62.37 32.68
CA GLY A 472 23.42 -63.35 32.66
C GLY A 472 23.22 -64.18 31.37
N ASP A 473 24.33 -64.52 30.71
CA ASP A 473 24.52 -65.67 29.82
C ASP A 473 24.15 -65.68 28.30
N ARG A 474 25.23 -65.88 27.53
CA ARG A 474 25.46 -66.79 26.37
C ARG A 474 24.79 -66.60 24.99
N ARG A 475 25.67 -66.16 24.08
CA ARG A 475 26.22 -66.85 22.87
C ARG A 475 25.29 -67.36 21.73
N LYS A 476 25.81 -67.06 20.52
CA LYS A 476 25.62 -67.62 19.16
C LYS A 476 24.67 -66.76 18.31
N GLY A 477 25.07 -66.10 17.23
CA GLY A 477 26.11 -66.41 16.25
C GLY A 477 25.48 -67.08 15.04
N LEU A 478 25.18 -66.31 13.98
CA LEU A 478 25.37 -66.65 12.56
C LEU A 478 24.63 -65.65 11.67
N ASN A 479 25.31 -65.31 10.58
CA ASN A 479 24.94 -64.37 9.53
C ASN A 479 24.28 -65.18 8.37
N PRO A 480 24.13 -64.61 7.15
CA PRO A 480 22.86 -64.21 6.52
C PRO A 480 22.41 -65.16 5.37
N LYS A 481 21.23 -64.92 4.77
CA LYS A 481 21.00 -64.79 3.31
C LYS A 481 19.53 -64.99 2.87
N THR A 482 19.13 -64.09 1.96
CA THR A 482 18.35 -64.26 0.70
C THR A 482 16.90 -64.76 0.67
N GLN A 483 16.12 -63.94 -0.04
CA GLN A 483 15.16 -64.25 -1.12
C GLN A 483 13.78 -64.85 -0.78
N GLY A 484 12.76 -64.14 -1.26
CA GLY A 484 11.77 -64.72 -2.18
C GLY A 484 10.35 -64.86 -1.64
N ALA A 485 9.47 -63.95 -2.03
CA ALA A 485 8.29 -64.22 -2.86
C ALA A 485 7.70 -62.89 -3.35
#